data_AF-A0A371JWM6-F1
#
_entry.id   AF-A0A371JWM6-F1
#
_cell.length_a   1.000
_cell.length_b   1.000
_cell.length_c   1.000
_cell.angle_alpha   90.00
_cell.angle_beta   90.00
_cell.angle_gamma   90.00
#
_symmetry.space_group_name_H-M   'P 1'
#
loop_
_entity.id
_entity.type
_entity.pdbx_description
1 polymer ?
#
loop_
_entity_poly.entity_id
_entity_poly.type
_entity_poly.pdbx_seq_one_letter_code
_entity_poly.pdbx_strand_id
1 'polypeptide(L)' 'MPKSIHQHENEVLTLLLKEMRLASGMLQADVAQALGRSQSHISDIENGTRRLDLIQLREYCAIFDTTLIAFVRRFEKSL' A
#
# COMPACT_ATOMS: atom_id res chain seq x y z
N MET A 1 -15.60 8.36 14.22
CA MET A 1 -15.60 8.70 12.79
C MET A 1 -16.56 7.77 12.07
N PRO A 2 -17.39 8.24 11.12
CA PRO A 2 -18.27 7.35 10.39
C PRO A 2 -17.43 6.29 9.67
N LYS A 3 -17.84 5.02 9.77
CA LYS A 3 -17.20 3.92 9.03
C LYS A 3 -17.24 4.29 7.55
N SER A 4 -16.06 4.33 6.90
CA SER A 4 -15.98 4.48 5.45
C SER A 4 -16.81 3.37 4.80
N ILE A 5 -17.57 3.69 3.75
CA ILE A 5 -18.40 2.73 3.00
C ILE A 5 -17.56 1.52 2.56
N HIS A 6 -16.27 1.73 2.29
CA HIS A 6 -15.30 0.71 1.86
C HIS A 6 -14.34 0.27 2.98
N GLN A 7 -14.83 0.07 4.20
CA GLN A 7 -13.95 -0.28 5.32
C GLN A 7 -13.20 -1.61 5.07
N HIS A 8 -13.91 -2.62 4.57
CA HIS A 8 -13.33 -3.95 4.32
C HIS A 8 -12.29 -3.93 3.20
N GLU A 9 -12.62 -3.30 2.08
CA GLU A 9 -11.75 -3.20 0.91
C GLU A 9 -10.49 -2.39 1.23
N ASN A 10 -10.60 -1.35 2.07
CA ASN A 10 -9.44 -0.60 2.54
C ASN A 10 -8.54 -1.43 3.46
N GLU A 11 -9.12 -2.24 4.35
CA GLU A 11 -8.36 -3.16 5.21
C GLU A 11 -7.58 -4.21 4.38
N VAL A 12 -8.21 -4.76 3.32
CA VAL A 12 -7.53 -5.67 2.38
C VAL A 12 -6.41 -4.95 1.64
N LEU A 13 -6.65 -3.73 1.14
CA LEU A 13 -5.65 -2.94 0.44
C LEU A 13 -4.41 -2.70 1.30
N THR A 14 -4.58 -2.21 2.53
CA THR A 14 -3.46 -1.86 3.41
C THR A 14 -2.69 -3.09 3.89
N LEU A 15 -3.39 -4.21 4.12
CA LEU A 15 -2.75 -5.50 4.40
C LEU A 15 -1.84 -5.94 3.25
N LEU A 16 -2.33 -5.92 2.02
CA LEU A 16 -1.54 -6.32 0.86
C LEU A 16 -0.30 -5.45 0.62
N LEU A 17 -0.42 -4.13 0.80
CA LEU A 17 0.71 -3.21 0.73
C LEU A 17 1.78 -3.56 1.79
N LYS A 18 1.33 -3.78 3.04
CA LYS A 18 2.21 -4.16 4.15
C LYS A 18 2.88 -5.52 3.90
N GLU A 19 2.15 -6.50 3.38
CA GLU A 19 2.70 -7.81 3.02
C GLU A 19 3.78 -7.71 1.96
N MET A 20 3.57 -6.90 0.92
CA MET A 20 4.59 -6.66 -0.11
C MET A 20 5.88 -6.09 0.47
N ARG A 21 5.75 -5.07 1.34
CA ARG A 21 6.91 -4.49 2.02
C ARG A 21 7.62 -5.49 2.92
N LEU A 22 6.87 -6.25 3.71
CA LEU A 22 7.46 -7.25 4.61
C LEU A 22 8.16 -8.37 3.81
N ALA A 23 7.59 -8.81 2.69
CA ALA A 23 8.17 -9.82 1.82
C ALA A 23 9.48 -9.37 1.15
N SER A 24 9.66 -8.07 0.91
CA SER A 24 10.93 -7.54 0.39
C SER A 24 12.00 -7.32 1.46
N GLY A 25 11.63 -7.42 2.75
CA GLY A 25 12.53 -7.14 3.87
C GLY A 25 12.79 -5.65 4.11
N MET A 26 12.10 -4.74 3.41
CA MET A 26 12.29 -3.30 3.55
C MET A 26 11.59 -2.75 4.81
N LEU A 27 12.23 -1.80 5.47
CA LEU A 27 11.61 -0.97 6.49
C LEU A 27 10.69 0.07 5.83
N GLN A 28 9.73 0.60 6.60
CA GLN A 28 8.88 1.69 6.12
C GLN A 28 9.71 2.93 5.70
N ALA A 29 10.84 3.17 6.36
CA ALA A 29 11.76 4.26 6.02
C ALA A 29 12.43 4.06 4.65
N ASP A 30 12.76 2.82 4.27
CA ASP A 30 13.39 2.51 2.98
C ASP A 30 12.42 2.76 1.83
N VAL A 31 11.16 2.32 1.99
CA VAL A 31 10.09 2.57 1.01
C VAL A 31 9.80 4.07 0.91
N ALA A 32 9.78 4.77 2.04
CA ALA A 32 9.58 6.21 2.08
C ALA A 32 10.69 6.95 1.32
N GLN A 33 11.94 6.56 1.53
CA GLN A 33 13.09 7.12 0.82
C GLN A 33 12.98 6.89 -0.68
N ALA A 34 12.62 5.68 -1.11
CA ALA A 34 12.44 5.35 -2.53
C ALA A 34 11.32 6.16 -3.20
N LEU A 35 10.27 6.54 -2.46
CA LEU A 35 9.17 7.38 -2.94
C LEU A 35 9.39 8.89 -2.74
N GLY A 36 10.49 9.31 -2.12
CA GLY A 36 10.71 10.71 -1.74
C GLY A 36 9.66 11.23 -0.73
N ARG A 37 9.23 10.37 0.20
CA ARG A 37 8.22 10.66 1.23
C ARG A 37 8.79 10.46 2.65
N SER A 38 8.03 10.84 3.67
CA SER A 38 8.37 10.56 5.07
C SER A 38 8.00 9.13 5.46
N GLN A 39 8.71 8.54 6.42
CA GLN A 39 8.33 7.23 6.98
C GLN A 39 6.91 7.24 7.55
N SER A 40 6.49 8.36 8.18
CA SER A 40 5.11 8.54 8.65
C SER A 40 4.08 8.43 7.54
N HIS A 41 4.40 8.90 6.32
CA HIS A 41 3.51 8.78 5.16
C HIS A 41 3.22 7.30 4.84
N ILE A 42 4.25 6.44 4.88
CA ILE A 42 4.12 4.99 4.64
C ILE A 42 3.36 4.32 5.80
N SER A 43 3.66 4.71 7.04
CA SER A 43 2.93 4.23 8.22
C SER A 43 1.43 4.58 8.15
N ASP A 44 1.08 5.82 7.78
CA ASP A 44 -0.31 6.24 7.66
C ASP A 44 -1.06 5.44 6.57
N ILE A 45 -0.38 5.12 5.47
CA ILE A 45 -0.93 4.26 4.40
C ILE A 45 -1.17 2.85 4.93
N GLU A 46 -0.16 2.22 5.53
CA GLU A 46 -0.27 0.84 6.03
C GLU A 46 -1.28 0.69 7.18
N ASN A 47 -1.57 1.78 7.90
CA ASN A 47 -2.61 1.81 8.94
C ASN A 47 -3.98 2.26 8.41
N GLY A 48 -4.10 2.62 7.12
CA GLY A 48 -5.35 3.05 6.49
C GLY A 48 -5.84 4.43 6.91
N THR A 49 -5.02 5.22 7.62
CA THR A 49 -5.33 6.60 8.01
C THR A 49 -5.05 7.60 6.89
N ARG A 50 -4.21 7.22 5.91
CA ARG A 50 -3.96 7.97 4.68
C ARG A 50 -4.38 7.14 3.48
N ARG A 51 -5.22 7.74 2.62
CA ARG A 51 -5.59 7.15 1.33
C ARG A 51 -4.45 7.30 0.33
N LEU A 52 -4.41 6.34 -0.57
CA LEU A 52 -3.40 6.22 -1.61
C LEU A 52 -4.13 6.26 -2.97
N ASP A 53 -3.69 7.13 -3.88
CA ASP A 53 -4.28 7.25 -5.22
C ASP A 53 -3.66 6.23 -6.21
N LEU A 54 -4.28 6.08 -7.38
CA LEU A 54 -3.85 5.08 -8.36
C LEU A 54 -2.40 5.27 -8.85
N ILE A 55 -1.94 6.53 -8.96
CA ILE A 55 -0.59 6.84 -9.41
C ILE A 55 0.42 6.45 -8.32
N GLN A 56 0.13 6.81 -7.07
CA GLN A 56 0.91 6.40 -5.91
C GLN A 56 0.95 4.87 -5.78
N LEU A 57 -0.15 4.17 -6.10
CA LEU A 57 -0.18 2.70 -6.05
C LEU A 57 0.75 2.09 -7.08
N ARG A 58 0.75 2.67 -8.28
CA ARG A 58 1.66 2.26 -9.34
C ARG A 58 3.13 2.47 -8.95
N GLU A 59 3.45 3.61 -8.34
CA GLU A 59 4.80 3.92 -7.85
C GLU A 59 5.22 2.96 -6.74
N TYR A 60 4.33 2.71 -5.77
CA TYR A 60 4.57 1.75 -4.69
C TYR A 60 4.84 0.35 -5.23
N CYS A 61 4.03 -0.12 -6.19
CA CYS A 61 4.21 -1.42 -6.84
C CYS A 61 5.58 -1.54 -7.53
N ALA A 62 6.04 -0.46 -8.19
CA ALA A 62 7.29 -0.45 -8.93
C ALA A 62 8.53 -0.65 -8.03
N ILE A 63 8.46 -0.25 -6.75
CA ILE A 63 9.55 -0.47 -5.77
C ILE A 63 9.82 -1.96 -5.53
N PHE A 64 8.80 -2.80 -5.68
CA PHE A 64 8.86 -4.23 -5.43
C PHE A 64 8.84 -5.06 -6.72
N ASP A 65 9.27 -4.47 -7.84
CA ASP A 65 9.29 -5.09 -9.17
C ASP A 65 7.93 -5.72 -9.56
N THR A 66 6.83 -5.11 -9.10
CA THR A 66 5.46 -5.56 -9.38
C THR A 66 4.72 -4.55 -10.24
N THR A 67 3.86 -5.04 -11.12
CA THR A 67 2.99 -4.17 -11.92
C THR A 67 1.71 -3.84 -11.16
N LEU A 68 1.16 -2.64 -11.40
CA LEU A 68 -0.15 -2.25 -10.88
C LEU A 68 -1.24 -3.29 -11.24
N ILE A 69 -1.19 -3.85 -12.45
CA ILE A 69 -2.17 -4.86 -12.90
C ILE A 69 -2.05 -6.14 -12.06
N ALA A 70 -0.83 -6.61 -11.79
CA ALA A 70 -0.62 -7.79 -10.95
C ALA A 70 -1.11 -7.54 -9.52
N PHE A 71 -0.87 -6.36 -8.97
CA PHE A 71 -1.37 -5.95 -7.66
C PHE A 71 -2.91 -5.97 -7.62
N VAL A 72 -3.57 -5.30 -8.56
CA VAL A 72 -5.04 -5.24 -8.63
C VAL A 72 -5.64 -6.64 -8.78
N ARG A 73 -5.05 -7.52 -9.60
CA ARG A 73 -5.50 -8.92 -9.70
C ARG A 73 -5.38 -9.69 -8.39
N ARG A 74 -4.36 -9.40 -7.58
CA ARG A 74 -4.21 -10.00 -6.25
C ARG A 74 -5.26 -9.42 -5.28
N PHE A 75 -5.43 -8.10 -5.30
CA PHE A 75 -6.43 -7.40 -4.51
C PHE A 75 -7.85 -7.94 -4.74
N GLU A 76 -8.31 -8.03 -6.00
CA GLU A 76 -9.64 -8.55 -6.34
C GLU A 76 -9.84 -10.03 -5.95
N LYS A 77 -8.76 -10.81 -5.80
CA LYS A 77 -8.82 -12.20 -5.31
C LYS A 77 -8.86 -12.30 -3.77
N SER A 78 -8.49 -11.23 -3.08
CA SER A 78 -8.43 -11.14 -1.62
C SER A 78 -9.64 -10.42 -1.01
N LEU A 79 -10.50 -9.86 -1.87
CA LEU A 79 -11.87 -9.46 -1.53
C LEU A 79 -12.80 -10.69 -1.51
#